data_AF-A0A7C5NUG1-F1
#
_entry.id   AF-A0A7C5NUG1-F1
#
_cell.length_a   1.000
_cell.length_b   1.000
_cell.length_c   1.000
_cell.angle_alpha   90.00
_cell.angle_beta   90.00
_cell.angle_gamma   90.00
#
_symmetry.space_group_name_H-M   'P 1'
#
loop_
_entity.id
_entity.type
_entity.pdbx_description
1 polymer ?
#
loop_
_entity_poly.entity_id
_entity_poly.type
_entity_poly.pdbx_seq_one_letter_code
_entity_poly.pdbx_strand_id
1 'polypeptide(L)'
;VKTTKLWWGNRQEEVQRLFEVSISGEASKAEEVRVVFEGDLRKVKRIGYEMSAGEILAEGSVGMHCGARMSGGSITVRGDADCWAGCEMHGGTLVIEGNAGDNLCACYRGETTGMTGGKVVVNGNAGECVGQYMAGGEIKIGGNADILAGLDMKGGKIVIEGDAVMVGANMTGGEIVVKGKVIDMMPTFKFIEEVTVDGERFKKYMGDFALGEKKAKGTLLVKS
;
A
#
# COMPACT_ATOMS: atom_id res chain seq x y z
N VAL A 1 -25.07 11.95 -7.65
CA VAL A 1 -24.72 10.60 -7.10
C VAL A 1 -25.51 9.49 -7.78
N LYS A 2 -26.86 9.46 -7.69
CA LYS A 2 -27.68 8.35 -8.21
C LYS A 2 -27.49 8.02 -9.71
N THR A 3 -27.35 9.02 -10.55
CA THR A 3 -27.17 8.89 -12.02
C THR A 3 -25.71 8.80 -12.45
N THR A 4 -24.75 8.83 -11.52
CA THR A 4 -23.34 8.61 -11.85
C THR A 4 -23.18 7.23 -12.48
N LYS A 5 -22.36 7.12 -13.52
CA LYS A 5 -22.17 5.86 -14.26
C LYS A 5 -20.96 5.09 -13.73
N LEU A 6 -21.14 3.79 -13.51
CA LEU A 6 -20.10 2.83 -13.18
C LEU A 6 -20.01 1.76 -14.27
N TRP A 7 -18.84 1.17 -14.45
CA TRP A 7 -18.69 0.00 -15.31
C TRP A 7 -19.20 -1.26 -14.62
N TRP A 8 -20.08 -2.00 -15.29
CA TRP A 8 -20.49 -3.35 -14.92
C TRP A 8 -20.15 -4.31 -16.07
N GLY A 9 -19.00 -4.97 -15.98
CA GLY A 9 -18.47 -5.77 -17.07
C GLY A 9 -18.13 -4.88 -18.27
N ASN A 10 -18.78 -5.14 -19.42
CA ASN A 10 -18.56 -4.42 -20.68
C ASN A 10 -19.57 -3.29 -20.94
N ARG A 11 -20.42 -2.94 -19.96
CA ARG A 11 -21.42 -1.86 -20.07
C ARG A 11 -21.29 -0.86 -18.93
N GLN A 12 -21.90 0.30 -19.10
CA GLN A 12 -22.08 1.28 -18.03
C GLN A 12 -23.49 1.23 -17.47
N GLU A 13 -23.61 1.34 -16.16
CA GLU A 13 -24.88 1.38 -15.44
C GLU A 13 -24.86 2.49 -14.39
N GLU A 14 -26.02 3.03 -14.07
CA GLU A 14 -26.17 4.06 -13.05
C GLU A 14 -25.99 3.47 -11.66
N VAL A 15 -25.38 4.23 -10.75
CA VAL A 15 -25.16 3.83 -9.35
C VAL A 15 -26.46 3.33 -8.72
N GLN A 16 -27.58 4.02 -8.90
CA GLN A 16 -28.87 3.64 -8.32
C GLN A 16 -29.43 2.28 -8.77
N ARG A 17 -28.92 1.72 -9.88
CA ARG A 17 -29.29 0.36 -10.35
C ARG A 17 -28.45 -0.74 -9.70
N LEU A 18 -27.32 -0.37 -9.09
CA LEU A 18 -26.35 -1.28 -8.48
C LEU A 18 -26.34 -1.16 -6.95
N PHE A 19 -26.62 0.03 -6.43
CA PHE A 19 -26.58 0.37 -5.01
C PHE A 19 -27.85 1.12 -4.61
N GLU A 20 -28.32 0.84 -3.41
CA GLU A 20 -29.21 1.76 -2.71
C GLU A 20 -28.41 3.00 -2.28
N VAL A 21 -28.95 4.20 -2.52
CA VAL A 21 -28.25 5.46 -2.24
C VAL A 21 -29.10 6.34 -1.35
N SER A 22 -28.62 6.55 -0.13
CA SER A 22 -29.08 7.57 0.81
C SER A 22 -28.07 8.72 0.87
N ILE A 23 -28.55 9.94 1.10
CA ILE A 23 -27.73 11.13 1.26
C ILE A 23 -28.27 11.88 2.47
N SER A 24 -27.39 12.22 3.40
CA SER A 24 -27.71 13.02 4.58
C SER A 24 -26.74 14.19 4.69
N GLY A 25 -27.28 15.39 4.92
CA GLY A 25 -26.50 16.62 5.00
C GLY A 25 -26.16 17.22 3.64
N GLU A 26 -25.41 18.31 3.67
CA GLU A 26 -24.95 19.06 2.50
C GLU A 26 -23.44 19.28 2.64
N ALA A 27 -22.73 19.28 1.52
CA ALA A 27 -21.31 19.54 1.44
C ALA A 27 -21.04 20.53 0.31
N SER A 28 -20.25 21.54 0.59
CA SER A 28 -19.86 22.58 -0.37
C SER A 28 -18.49 22.30 -1.01
N LYS A 29 -17.69 21.46 -0.36
CA LYS A 29 -16.35 21.07 -0.80
C LYS A 29 -16.13 19.56 -0.64
N ALA A 30 -15.16 19.02 -1.36
CA ALA A 30 -14.87 17.59 -1.35
C ALA A 30 -14.37 17.10 0.02
N GLU A 31 -13.66 17.94 0.79
CA GLU A 31 -13.14 17.63 2.12
C GLU A 31 -14.24 17.35 3.14
N GLU A 32 -15.45 17.88 2.90
CA GLU A 32 -16.63 17.71 3.77
C GLU A 32 -17.42 16.44 3.42
N VAL A 33 -17.09 15.77 2.30
CA VAL A 33 -17.82 14.60 1.83
C VAL A 33 -17.28 13.33 2.48
N ARG A 34 -18.21 12.55 3.04
CA ARG A 34 -17.96 11.17 3.49
C ARG A 34 -18.84 10.21 2.69
N VAL A 35 -18.23 9.18 2.13
CA VAL A 35 -18.94 8.11 1.40
C VAL A 35 -18.79 6.80 2.17
N VAL A 36 -19.90 6.18 2.52
CA VAL A 36 -19.92 4.87 3.18
C VAL A 36 -20.42 3.82 2.20
N PHE A 37 -19.62 2.75 2.01
CA PHE A 37 -19.98 1.59 1.21
C PHE A 37 -20.31 0.42 2.14
N GLU A 38 -21.52 -0.13 1.98
CA GLU A 38 -22.02 -1.28 2.73
C GLU A 38 -22.35 -2.43 1.76
N GLY A 39 -22.22 -3.68 2.23
CA GLY A 39 -22.54 -4.89 1.47
C GLY A 39 -21.31 -5.66 0.96
N ASP A 40 -21.51 -6.52 -0.06
CA ASP A 40 -20.41 -7.31 -0.66
C ASP A 40 -19.66 -6.51 -1.71
N LEU A 41 -18.53 -5.93 -1.31
CA LEU A 41 -17.73 -5.03 -2.14
C LEU A 41 -16.55 -5.73 -2.83
N ARG A 42 -16.41 -7.06 -2.69
CA ARG A 42 -15.24 -7.82 -3.21
C ARG A 42 -15.12 -7.74 -4.74
N LYS A 43 -16.22 -7.47 -5.44
CA LYS A 43 -16.24 -7.25 -6.91
C LYS A 43 -16.28 -5.79 -7.32
N VAL A 44 -16.34 -4.87 -6.36
CA VAL A 44 -16.32 -3.42 -6.58
C VAL A 44 -14.87 -2.97 -6.57
N LYS A 45 -14.33 -2.74 -7.78
CA LYS A 45 -12.94 -2.32 -7.98
C LYS A 45 -12.84 -0.81 -7.99
N ARG A 46 -11.63 -0.28 -7.76
CA ARG A 46 -11.30 1.16 -7.90
C ARG A 46 -12.08 2.09 -6.95
N ILE A 47 -12.49 1.60 -5.79
CA ILE A 47 -13.05 2.46 -4.73
C ILE A 47 -11.97 3.49 -4.33
N GLY A 48 -12.29 4.77 -4.41
CA GLY A 48 -11.34 5.86 -4.08
C GLY A 48 -10.21 6.07 -5.10
N TYR A 49 -10.34 5.53 -6.31
CA TYR A 49 -9.36 5.74 -7.38
C TYR A 49 -9.20 7.25 -7.69
N GLU A 50 -7.96 7.75 -7.65
CA GLU A 50 -7.59 9.15 -7.87
C GLU A 50 -8.28 10.19 -6.95
N MET A 51 -8.82 9.77 -5.80
CA MET A 51 -9.41 10.74 -4.86
C MET A 51 -8.36 11.72 -4.31
N SER A 52 -8.76 12.98 -4.11
CA SER A 52 -7.89 14.06 -3.64
C SER A 52 -8.28 14.64 -2.28
N ALA A 53 -9.50 14.39 -1.82
CA ALA A 53 -10.06 14.91 -0.57
C ALA A 53 -11.26 14.07 -0.11
N GLY A 54 -11.74 14.34 1.10
CA GLY A 54 -12.89 13.66 1.70
C GLY A 54 -12.52 12.32 2.33
N GLU A 55 -13.55 11.59 2.76
CA GLU A 55 -13.42 10.30 3.44
C GLU A 55 -14.24 9.22 2.74
N ILE A 56 -13.66 8.03 2.62
CA ILE A 56 -14.37 6.81 2.24
C ILE A 56 -14.26 5.80 3.36
N LEU A 57 -15.39 5.21 3.75
CA LEU A 57 -15.45 4.04 4.62
C LEU A 57 -16.08 2.88 3.85
N ALA A 58 -15.37 1.77 3.72
CA ALA A 58 -15.91 0.50 3.27
C ALA A 58 -16.10 -0.43 4.48
N GLU A 59 -17.36 -0.77 4.78
CA GLU A 59 -17.73 -1.61 5.95
C GLU A 59 -17.38 -3.10 5.75
N GLY A 60 -16.80 -3.48 4.61
CA GLY A 60 -16.38 -4.84 4.32
C GLY A 60 -15.17 -4.90 3.37
N SER A 61 -14.85 -6.11 2.89
CA SER A 61 -13.73 -6.33 1.98
C SER A 61 -14.00 -5.76 0.58
N VAL A 62 -12.99 -5.15 -0.03
CA VAL A 62 -13.06 -4.44 -1.32
C VAL A 62 -12.28 -5.16 -2.42
N GLY A 63 -12.68 -4.93 -3.67
CA GLY A 63 -11.96 -5.44 -4.83
C GLY A 63 -10.68 -4.67 -5.17
N MET A 64 -10.07 -5.05 -6.29
CA MET A 64 -8.76 -4.54 -6.72
C MET A 64 -8.72 -3.02 -6.88
N HIS A 65 -7.52 -2.44 -6.74
CA HIS A 65 -7.23 -1.02 -6.95
C HIS A 65 -7.92 -0.03 -6.00
N CYS A 66 -8.28 -0.46 -4.79
CA CYS A 66 -8.79 0.48 -3.78
C CYS A 66 -7.73 1.55 -3.47
N GLY A 67 -8.11 2.83 -3.55
CA GLY A 67 -7.21 3.96 -3.31
C GLY A 67 -6.06 4.12 -4.31
N ALA A 68 -6.07 3.42 -5.45
CA ALA A 68 -5.00 3.57 -6.42
C ALA A 68 -4.94 5.01 -6.96
N ARG A 69 -3.73 5.55 -7.06
CA ARG A 69 -3.41 6.94 -7.43
C ARG A 69 -4.05 8.03 -6.57
N MET A 70 -4.54 7.71 -5.36
CA MET A 70 -5.08 8.76 -4.49
C MET A 70 -3.99 9.77 -4.11
N SER A 71 -4.38 11.04 -4.03
CA SER A 71 -3.48 12.18 -3.74
C SER A 71 -3.81 12.89 -2.42
N GLY A 72 -4.97 12.60 -1.84
CA GLY A 72 -5.40 13.15 -0.56
C GLY A 72 -6.70 12.52 -0.07
N GLY A 73 -7.18 13.00 1.08
CA GLY A 73 -8.30 12.39 1.80
C GLY A 73 -7.92 11.08 2.51
N SER A 74 -8.93 10.35 2.97
CA SER A 74 -8.78 9.10 3.71
C SER A 74 -9.70 8.00 3.20
N ILE A 75 -9.20 6.76 3.20
CA ILE A 75 -9.98 5.55 2.95
C ILE A 75 -9.75 4.60 4.11
N THR A 76 -10.84 4.09 4.70
CA THR A 76 -10.80 2.99 5.67
C THR A 76 -11.56 1.80 5.11
N VAL A 77 -10.93 0.63 5.11
CA VAL A 77 -11.52 -0.66 4.72
C VAL A 77 -11.58 -1.54 5.96
N ARG A 78 -12.77 -1.90 6.43
CA ARG A 78 -12.97 -2.78 7.60
C ARG A 78 -12.58 -4.22 7.35
N GLY A 79 -12.60 -4.66 6.09
CA GLY A 79 -12.22 -6.01 5.67
C GLY A 79 -10.85 -6.06 4.99
N ASP A 80 -10.73 -7.01 4.06
CA ASP A 80 -9.55 -7.17 3.21
C ASP A 80 -9.61 -6.27 1.97
N ALA A 81 -8.46 -5.92 1.41
CA ALA A 81 -8.36 -5.30 0.09
C ALA A 81 -7.63 -6.25 -0.88
N ASP A 82 -8.23 -6.47 -2.05
CA ASP A 82 -7.62 -7.28 -3.12
C ASP A 82 -6.41 -6.56 -3.77
N CYS A 83 -5.81 -7.16 -4.79
CA CYS A 83 -4.56 -6.70 -5.41
C CYS A 83 -4.55 -5.21 -5.78
N TRP A 84 -3.36 -4.62 -5.77
CA TRP A 84 -3.08 -3.24 -6.17
C TRP A 84 -3.79 -2.15 -5.34
N ALA A 85 -4.17 -2.44 -4.10
CA ALA A 85 -4.58 -1.38 -3.17
C ALA A 85 -3.46 -0.33 -3.04
N GLY A 86 -3.80 0.96 -3.07
CA GLY A 86 -2.83 2.07 -3.01
C GLY A 86 -1.81 2.13 -4.15
N CYS A 87 -2.00 1.38 -5.25
CA CYS A 87 -1.07 1.37 -6.39
C CYS A 87 -0.86 2.80 -6.93
N GLU A 88 0.41 3.20 -7.09
CA GLU A 88 0.83 4.55 -7.50
C GLU A 88 0.25 5.70 -6.65
N MET A 89 0.03 5.48 -5.34
CA MET A 89 -0.46 6.52 -4.42
C MET A 89 0.52 7.71 -4.31
N HIS A 90 -0.02 8.93 -4.25
CA HIS A 90 0.73 10.18 -4.17
C HIS A 90 0.56 10.90 -2.82
N GLY A 91 -0.54 10.64 -2.11
CA GLY A 91 -0.86 11.32 -0.86
C GLY A 91 -2.15 10.79 -0.22
N GLY A 92 -2.49 11.31 0.96
CA GLY A 92 -3.63 10.86 1.76
C GLY A 92 -3.31 9.63 2.63
N THR A 93 -4.36 9.01 3.18
CA THR A 93 -4.24 7.86 4.09
C THR A 93 -5.15 6.70 3.66
N LEU A 94 -4.59 5.49 3.59
CA LEU A 94 -5.35 4.24 3.38
C LEU A 94 -5.15 3.31 4.57
N VAL A 95 -6.24 2.94 5.24
CA VAL A 95 -6.24 1.97 6.34
C VAL A 95 -7.02 0.74 5.92
N ILE A 96 -6.40 -0.43 6.03
CA ILE A 96 -7.00 -1.74 5.77
C ILE A 96 -6.94 -2.54 7.07
N GLU A 97 -8.08 -2.82 7.67
CA GLU A 97 -8.15 -3.52 8.95
C GLU A 97 -7.97 -5.04 8.82
N GLY A 98 -8.20 -5.59 7.63
CA GLY A 98 -7.86 -6.96 7.27
C GLY A 98 -6.51 -7.10 6.59
N ASN A 99 -6.44 -7.98 5.59
CA ASN A 99 -5.26 -8.25 4.79
C ASN A 99 -5.27 -7.43 3.48
N ALA A 100 -4.09 -7.21 2.92
CA ALA A 100 -3.91 -6.69 1.58
C ALA A 100 -3.40 -7.79 0.63
N GLY A 101 -3.95 -7.83 -0.58
CA GLY A 101 -3.44 -8.71 -1.64
C GLY A 101 -2.11 -8.23 -2.23
N ASP A 102 -1.71 -8.88 -3.30
CA ASP A 102 -0.45 -8.62 -4.00
C ASP A 102 -0.37 -7.19 -4.54
N ASN A 103 0.86 -6.71 -4.72
CA ASN A 103 1.17 -5.42 -5.34
C ASN A 103 0.57 -4.22 -4.58
N LEU A 104 0.39 -4.35 -3.26
CA LEU A 104 0.03 -3.23 -2.39
C LEU A 104 1.03 -2.07 -2.61
N CYS A 105 0.54 -0.90 -2.98
CA CYS A 105 1.35 0.31 -3.23
C CYS A 105 2.45 0.17 -4.29
N ALA A 106 2.34 -0.84 -5.17
CA ALA A 106 3.26 -1.04 -6.28
C ALA A 106 3.07 0.00 -7.41
N CYS A 107 3.83 -0.16 -8.49
CA CYS A 107 3.58 0.50 -9.77
C CYS A 107 2.65 -0.33 -10.67
N TYR A 108 2.10 0.29 -11.73
CA TYR A 108 1.50 -0.47 -12.82
C TYR A 108 2.56 -1.13 -13.70
N ARG A 109 2.12 -2.12 -14.48
CA ARG A 109 3.01 -2.87 -15.38
C ARG A 109 3.60 -1.95 -16.45
N GLY A 110 4.91 -2.01 -16.60
CA GLY A 110 5.66 -1.18 -17.55
C GLY A 110 6.10 0.17 -16.98
N GLU A 111 5.58 0.57 -15.83
CA GLU A 111 6.03 1.76 -15.12
C GLU A 111 7.29 1.47 -14.31
N THR A 112 8.01 2.54 -13.99
CA THR A 112 9.22 2.47 -13.17
C THR A 112 9.13 3.31 -11.90
N THR A 113 7.94 3.80 -11.57
CA THR A 113 7.69 4.58 -10.34
C THR A 113 6.34 4.16 -9.79
N GLY A 114 6.35 3.63 -8.56
CA GLY A 114 5.15 3.22 -7.82
C GLY A 114 4.63 4.34 -6.93
N MET A 115 4.31 4.01 -5.68
CA MET A 115 3.91 5.00 -4.67
C MET A 115 4.99 6.07 -4.46
N THR A 116 4.59 7.34 -4.47
CA THR A 116 5.46 8.52 -4.29
C THR A 116 5.19 9.28 -2.99
N GLY A 117 4.04 9.03 -2.35
CA GLY A 117 3.66 9.70 -1.11
C GLY A 117 2.39 9.11 -0.51
N GLY A 118 2.02 9.60 0.68
CA GLY A 118 0.88 9.09 1.45
C GLY A 118 1.28 8.08 2.52
N LYS A 119 0.27 7.64 3.29
CA LYS A 119 0.44 6.68 4.39
C LYS A 119 -0.53 5.52 4.23
N VAL A 120 -0.01 4.30 4.30
CA VAL A 120 -0.82 3.07 4.22
C VAL A 120 -0.58 2.22 5.44
N VAL A 121 -1.66 1.77 6.08
CA VAL A 121 -1.63 0.86 7.22
C VAL A 121 -2.47 -0.36 6.89
N VAL A 122 -1.87 -1.55 7.00
CA VAL A 122 -2.55 -2.84 6.91
C VAL A 122 -2.40 -3.51 8.26
N ASN A 123 -3.50 -3.83 8.94
CA ASN A 123 -3.43 -4.48 10.25
C ASN A 123 -3.10 -5.98 10.15
N GLY A 124 -3.51 -6.63 9.06
CA GLY A 124 -3.21 -8.02 8.76
C GLY A 124 -1.92 -8.21 7.94
N ASN A 125 -1.92 -9.24 7.10
CA ASN A 125 -0.82 -9.60 6.21
C ASN A 125 -0.91 -8.87 4.87
N ALA A 126 0.20 -8.83 4.13
CA ALA A 126 0.26 -8.35 2.76
C ALA A 126 0.86 -9.41 1.82
N GLY A 127 0.37 -9.45 0.57
CA GLY A 127 0.84 -10.36 -0.47
C GLY A 127 2.23 -9.98 -1.03
N GLU A 128 2.52 -10.46 -2.25
CA GLU A 128 3.83 -10.25 -2.88
C GLU A 128 4.04 -8.81 -3.36
N CYS A 129 5.30 -8.42 -3.53
CA CYS A 129 5.69 -7.17 -4.21
C CYS A 129 5.11 -5.88 -3.59
N VAL A 130 4.94 -5.86 -2.26
CA VAL A 130 4.55 -4.65 -1.52
C VAL A 130 5.52 -3.51 -1.83
N GLY A 131 5.00 -2.38 -2.26
CA GLY A 131 5.80 -1.20 -2.56
C GLY A 131 6.78 -1.38 -3.73
N GLN A 132 6.47 -2.23 -4.72
CA GLN A 132 7.31 -2.35 -5.91
C GLN A 132 7.50 -0.97 -6.58
N TYR A 133 8.76 -0.61 -6.87
CA TYR A 133 9.14 0.72 -7.40
C TYR A 133 8.74 1.92 -6.51
N MET A 134 8.46 1.71 -5.22
CA MET A 134 8.13 2.79 -4.30
C MET A 134 9.26 3.83 -4.26
N ALA A 135 8.89 5.10 -4.42
CA ALA A 135 9.79 6.25 -4.45
C ALA A 135 9.56 7.23 -3.30
N GLY A 136 8.47 7.07 -2.54
CA GLY A 136 8.16 7.87 -1.36
C GLY A 136 6.90 7.38 -0.64
N GLY A 137 6.60 7.97 0.52
CA GLY A 137 5.50 7.56 1.38
C GLY A 137 5.88 6.56 2.47
N GLU A 138 4.89 6.12 3.22
CA GLU A 138 5.03 5.18 4.35
C GLU A 138 4.02 4.04 4.24
N ILE A 139 4.50 2.80 4.35
CA ILE A 139 3.67 1.59 4.42
C ILE A 139 3.95 0.89 5.75
N LYS A 140 2.91 0.56 6.51
CA LYS A 140 2.99 -0.25 7.73
C LYS A 140 2.12 -1.50 7.58
N ILE A 141 2.74 -2.68 7.75
CA ILE A 141 2.09 -3.99 7.76
C ILE A 141 2.16 -4.55 9.18
N GLY A 142 0.99 -4.83 9.78
CA GLY A 142 0.87 -5.37 11.13
C GLY A 142 1.15 -6.86 11.25
N GLY A 143 1.00 -7.61 10.15
CA GLY A 143 1.35 -9.02 10.03
C GLY A 143 2.61 -9.24 9.17
N ASN A 144 2.58 -10.33 8.41
CA ASN A 144 3.65 -10.75 7.50
C ASN A 144 3.51 -10.08 6.13
N ALA A 145 4.63 -9.94 5.43
CA ALA A 145 4.65 -9.66 3.99
C ALA A 145 5.19 -10.89 3.25
N ASP A 146 4.62 -11.20 2.08
CA ASP A 146 5.13 -12.27 1.24
C ASP A 146 6.44 -11.86 0.54
N ILE A 147 6.81 -12.56 -0.52
CA ILE A 147 8.05 -12.33 -1.26
C ILE A 147 8.17 -10.90 -1.79
N LEU A 148 9.41 -10.40 -1.81
CA LEU A 148 9.82 -9.24 -2.60
C LEU A 148 9.19 -7.90 -2.18
N ALA A 149 8.86 -7.72 -0.89
CA ALA A 149 8.56 -6.40 -0.35
C ALA A 149 9.72 -5.41 -0.64
N GLY A 150 9.40 -4.26 -1.22
CA GLY A 150 10.37 -3.25 -1.64
C GLY A 150 11.18 -3.60 -2.89
N LEU A 151 10.69 -4.49 -3.76
CA LEU A 151 11.30 -4.77 -5.06
C LEU A 151 11.47 -3.49 -5.89
N ASP A 152 12.68 -3.25 -6.39
CA ASP A 152 13.04 -2.05 -7.17
C ASP A 152 12.78 -0.72 -6.42
N MET A 153 12.69 -0.74 -5.08
CA MET A 153 12.41 0.45 -4.26
C MET A 153 13.50 1.53 -4.41
N LYS A 154 13.08 2.78 -4.53
CA LYS A 154 13.93 3.97 -4.74
C LYS A 154 13.89 4.94 -3.55
N GLY A 155 12.82 4.91 -2.75
CA GLY A 155 12.59 5.81 -1.63
C GLY A 155 11.36 5.42 -0.83
N GLY A 156 11.08 6.17 0.24
CA GLY A 156 9.99 5.86 1.17
C GLY A 156 10.39 4.89 2.28
N LYS A 157 9.40 4.46 3.06
CA LYS A 157 9.59 3.58 4.22
C LYS A 157 8.55 2.46 4.26
N ILE A 158 9.00 1.22 4.43
CA ILE A 158 8.14 0.06 4.65
C ILE A 158 8.47 -0.52 6.03
N VAL A 159 7.47 -0.69 6.89
CA VAL A 159 7.60 -1.34 8.19
C VAL A 159 6.73 -2.58 8.21
N ILE A 160 7.34 -3.74 8.49
CA ILE A 160 6.68 -5.04 8.60
C ILE A 160 6.88 -5.53 10.02
N GLU A 161 5.79 -5.64 10.78
CA GLU A 161 5.84 -6.08 12.18
C GLU A 161 6.09 -7.61 12.27
N GLY A 162 5.69 -8.39 11.27
CA GLY A 162 5.91 -9.83 11.17
C GLY A 162 7.12 -10.25 10.33
N ASP A 163 7.02 -11.43 9.74
CA ASP A 163 8.05 -12.04 8.89
C ASP A 163 7.93 -11.57 7.43
N ALA A 164 9.04 -11.64 6.69
CA ALA A 164 9.09 -11.28 5.27
C ALA A 164 10.11 -12.11 4.49
N VAL A 165 9.92 -12.27 3.18
CA VAL A 165 10.74 -13.14 2.31
C VAL A 165 11.44 -12.31 1.21
N MET A 166 12.74 -12.51 0.99
CA MET A 166 13.52 -11.88 -0.10
C MET A 166 13.33 -10.35 -0.22
N VAL A 167 13.38 -9.66 0.91
CA VAL A 167 13.07 -8.22 1.00
C VAL A 167 14.11 -7.34 0.29
N GLY A 168 13.65 -6.28 -0.37
CA GLY A 168 14.51 -5.20 -0.90
C GLY A 168 15.33 -5.58 -2.13
N ALA A 169 14.94 -6.63 -2.86
CA ALA A 169 15.60 -7.00 -4.12
C ALA A 169 15.64 -5.80 -5.09
N ASN A 170 16.80 -5.55 -5.69
CA ASN A 170 17.05 -4.41 -6.59
C ASN A 170 16.76 -3.01 -6.00
N MET A 171 16.67 -2.85 -4.68
CA MET A 171 16.44 -1.51 -4.12
C MET A 171 17.66 -0.60 -4.33
N THR A 172 17.40 0.66 -4.69
CA THR A 172 18.41 1.72 -4.88
C THR A 172 18.32 2.84 -3.84
N GLY A 173 17.34 2.76 -2.94
CA GLY A 173 17.10 3.72 -1.87
C GLY A 173 15.86 3.34 -1.08
N GLY A 174 15.54 4.13 -0.04
CA GLY A 174 14.46 3.83 0.89
C GLY A 174 14.89 2.98 2.08
N GLU A 175 13.98 2.81 3.03
CA GLU A 175 14.18 2.06 4.26
C GLU A 175 13.11 0.97 4.40
N ILE A 176 13.55 -0.26 4.68
CA ILE A 176 12.66 -1.36 5.04
C ILE A 176 13.02 -1.83 6.45
N VAL A 177 12.02 -1.93 7.33
CA VAL A 177 12.16 -2.40 8.71
C VAL A 177 11.34 -3.68 8.86
N VAL A 178 11.99 -4.77 9.26
CA VAL A 178 11.35 -6.06 9.53
C VAL A 178 11.56 -6.40 11.00
N LYS A 179 10.46 -6.52 11.75
CA LYS A 179 10.51 -6.85 13.18
C LYS A 179 10.39 -8.34 13.49
N GLY A 180 9.92 -9.14 12.53
CA GLY A 180 10.06 -10.59 12.54
C GLY A 180 11.37 -11.02 11.86
N LYS A 181 11.31 -12.14 11.14
CA LYS A 181 12.43 -12.72 10.40
C LYS A 181 12.43 -12.30 8.94
N VAL A 182 13.62 -12.10 8.39
CA VAL A 182 13.82 -12.09 6.94
C VAL A 182 14.23 -13.49 6.49
N ILE A 183 13.34 -14.16 5.76
CA ILE A 183 13.55 -15.49 5.18
C ILE A 183 14.18 -15.31 3.79
N ASP A 184 15.18 -16.13 3.48
CA ASP A 184 15.93 -16.07 2.22
C ASP A 184 16.41 -14.65 1.88
N MET A 185 17.14 -14.06 2.84
CA MET A 185 17.70 -12.71 2.68
C MET A 185 18.56 -12.61 1.41
N MET A 186 18.37 -11.53 0.66
CA MET A 186 19.13 -11.26 -0.55
C MET A 186 20.65 -11.29 -0.26
N PRO A 187 21.44 -12.12 -0.97
CA PRO A 187 22.85 -12.36 -0.64
C PRO A 187 23.75 -11.15 -0.89
N THR A 188 23.20 -10.12 -1.54
CA THR A 188 23.86 -8.88 -1.94
C THR A 188 23.64 -7.73 -0.94
N PHE A 189 23.01 -7.97 0.20
CA PHE A 189 23.00 -7.02 1.31
C PHE A 189 24.23 -7.19 2.19
N LYS A 190 24.87 -6.08 2.56
CA LYS A 190 26.02 -6.06 3.47
C LYS A 190 25.58 -5.61 4.85
N PHE A 191 25.94 -6.39 5.88
CA PHE A 191 25.82 -5.95 7.26
C PHE A 191 26.69 -4.72 7.50
N ILE A 192 26.16 -3.74 8.22
CA ILE A 192 26.84 -2.48 8.53
C ILE A 192 27.15 -2.40 10.03
N GLU A 193 26.11 -2.46 10.86
CA GLU A 193 26.20 -2.24 12.30
C GLU A 193 24.92 -2.75 13.00
N GLU A 194 24.94 -2.80 14.32
CA GLU A 194 23.71 -2.89 15.11
C GLU A 194 23.30 -1.48 15.56
N VAL A 195 22.01 -1.17 15.44
CA VAL A 195 21.41 0.11 15.81
C VAL A 195 20.27 -0.10 16.80
N THR A 196 19.95 0.94 17.58
CA THR A 196 18.73 0.98 18.40
C THR A 196 17.79 2.02 17.81
N VAL A 197 16.56 1.62 17.51
CA VAL A 197 15.49 2.48 17.01
C VAL A 197 14.27 2.28 17.90
N ASP A 198 13.75 3.35 18.48
CA ASP A 198 12.58 3.33 19.39
C ASP A 198 12.70 2.32 20.55
N GLY A 199 13.94 2.12 21.06
CA GLY A 199 14.23 1.19 22.15
C GLY A 199 14.38 -0.28 21.72
N GLU A 200 14.19 -0.60 20.44
CA GLU A 200 14.39 -1.94 19.87
C GLU A 200 15.74 -2.02 19.14
N ARG A 201 16.42 -3.18 19.23
CA ARG A 201 17.71 -3.42 18.57
C ARG A 201 17.51 -4.04 17.19
N PHE A 202 18.26 -3.55 16.20
CA PHE A 202 18.23 -4.03 14.83
C PHE A 202 19.63 -4.24 14.28
N LYS A 203 19.81 -5.27 13.47
CA LYS A 203 20.92 -5.40 12.53
C LYS A 203 20.61 -4.56 11.30
N LYS A 204 21.48 -3.63 10.98
CA LYS A 204 21.37 -2.75 9.82
C LYS A 204 22.18 -3.29 8.67
N TYR A 205 21.54 -3.38 7.52
CA TYR A 205 22.14 -3.80 6.26
C TYR A 205 21.97 -2.71 5.21
N MET A 206 22.91 -2.67 4.26
CA MET A 206 22.86 -1.80 3.09
C MET A 206 22.87 -2.64 1.81
N GLY A 207 22.04 -2.26 0.85
CA GLY A 207 21.85 -2.98 -0.41
C GLY A 207 21.00 -2.17 -1.41
N ASP A 208 20.63 -2.71 -2.56
CA ASP A 208 21.06 -4.01 -3.10
C ASP A 208 22.34 -3.84 -3.95
N PHE A 209 23.44 -4.50 -3.56
CA PHE A 209 24.71 -4.42 -4.30
C PHE A 209 24.69 -5.12 -5.67
N ALA A 210 23.64 -5.86 -6.03
CA ALA A 210 23.43 -6.36 -7.39
C ALA A 210 23.40 -5.20 -8.42
N LEU A 211 22.98 -4.01 -8.00
CA LEU A 211 22.92 -2.81 -8.85
C LEU A 211 24.22 -1.98 -8.86
N GLY A 212 25.25 -2.48 -8.19
CA GLY A 212 26.57 -1.84 -8.08
C GLY A 212 26.67 -0.85 -6.92
N GLU A 213 27.91 -0.60 -6.48
CA GLU A 213 28.21 0.16 -5.26
C GLU A 213 27.63 1.57 -5.23
N LYS A 214 27.54 2.24 -6.40
CA LYS A 214 27.00 3.60 -6.49
C LYS A 214 25.50 3.68 -6.30
N LYS A 215 24.77 2.59 -6.57
CA LYS A 215 23.30 2.54 -6.53
C LYS A 215 22.75 1.85 -5.28
N ALA A 216 23.53 1.01 -4.61
CA ALA A 216 23.15 0.29 -3.40
C ALA A 216 23.04 1.23 -2.18
N LYS A 217 21.94 2.00 -2.09
CA LYS A 217 21.69 2.96 -1.01
C LYS A 217 20.45 2.64 -0.18
N GLY A 218 19.82 1.49 -0.41
CA GLY A 218 18.73 0.99 0.38
C GLY A 218 19.19 0.53 1.76
N THR A 219 18.34 0.79 2.75
CA THR A 219 18.57 0.37 4.14
C THR A 219 17.57 -0.71 4.52
N LEU A 220 18.07 -1.82 5.07
CA LEU A 220 17.24 -2.88 5.66
C LEU A 220 17.60 -3.02 7.13
N LEU A 221 16.60 -2.86 8.01
CA LEU A 221 16.71 -3.12 9.44
C LEU A 221 15.98 -4.42 9.77
N VAL A 222 16.69 -5.37 10.38
CA VAL A 222 16.13 -6.65 10.83
C VAL A 222 16.30 -6.74 12.33
N LYS A 223 15.22 -7.00 13.08
CA LYS A 223 15.28 -7.08 14.55
C LYS A 223 16.31 -8.14 14.99
N SER A 224 17.18 -7.75 15.93
CA SER A 224 18.29 -8.58 16.43
C SER A 224 17.81 -9.79 17.23
#